data_AF-A0AAN7WCE8-F1
#
_entry.id   AF-A0AAN7WCE8-F1
#
_cell.length_a   1.000
_cell.length_b   1.000
_cell.length_c   1.000
_cell.angle_alpha   90.00
_cell.angle_beta   90.00
_cell.angle_gamma   90.00
#
_symmetry.space_group_name_H-M   'P 1'
#
loop_
_entity.id
_entity.type
_entity.pdbx_description
1 polymer ?
#
loop_
_entity_poly.entity_id
_entity_poly.type
_entity_poly.pdbx_seq_one_letter_code
_entity_poly.pdbx_strand_id
1 'polypeptide(L)'
;MSIYTTPYVHIGAGTCGTVFAIPGSTDALKVALDDAWAVTLQRERGILAQINREFPSDIDLRIPLLKGYINKHDSWWNRHHTWLPPGLRQDVLQMERIMPLPEPVRELLIEKYCPELVKGAARQAPANRECLARVYVGRRRVPRLRPSRMFNMRNYGLCLDQMEELGIDPMPFVVTMAKATAFMHWRMNSDARDIEFVLGCSRVGEWDEISDAGLADRSSTLSGEDVSLKPTGSSAPAGTDSASRRRMPALFSDPAARKFQDPSIALWMLDFNQV
;
A
#
# COMPACT_ATOMS: atom_id res chain seq x y z
N MET A 1 -11.21 32.84 -23.33
CA MET A 1 -11.35 32.26 -21.98
C MET A 1 -10.19 31.30 -21.75
N SER A 2 -9.21 31.70 -20.94
CA SER A 2 -8.11 30.80 -20.53
C SER A 2 -8.65 29.87 -19.46
N ILE A 3 -9.02 28.66 -19.85
CA ILE A 3 -9.27 27.57 -18.90
C ILE A 3 -7.88 27.20 -18.39
N TYR A 4 -7.56 27.56 -17.16
CA TYR A 4 -6.30 27.15 -16.53
C TYR A 4 -6.25 25.63 -16.51
N THR A 5 -5.55 25.03 -17.46
CA THR A 5 -5.28 23.59 -17.48
C THR A 5 -4.14 23.33 -16.52
N THR A 6 -4.40 22.52 -15.50
CA THR A 6 -3.41 22.23 -14.45
C THR A 6 -2.41 21.19 -14.95
N PRO A 7 -1.09 21.44 -14.85
CA PRO A 7 -0.07 20.45 -15.18
C PRO A 7 -0.23 19.17 -14.36
N TYR A 8 0.25 18.05 -14.90
CA TYR A 8 0.29 16.81 -14.14
C TYR A 8 1.31 16.90 -13.00
N VAL A 9 0.97 16.28 -11.86
CA VAL A 9 1.78 16.39 -10.65
C VAL A 9 2.73 15.20 -10.57
N HIS A 10 4.03 15.46 -10.53
CA HIS A 10 5.02 14.40 -10.32
C HIS A 10 4.87 13.79 -8.92
N ILE A 11 4.52 12.51 -8.86
CA ILE A 11 4.28 11.78 -7.59
C ILE A 11 5.32 10.70 -7.31
N GLY A 12 6.04 10.19 -8.31
CA GLY A 12 7.07 9.17 -8.11
C GLY A 12 7.97 8.99 -9.32
N ALA A 13 9.11 8.35 -9.11
CA ALA A 13 10.01 7.92 -10.17
C ALA A 13 10.72 6.63 -9.72
N GLY A 14 10.89 5.71 -10.65
CA GLY A 14 11.56 4.43 -10.44
C GLY A 14 12.41 4.05 -11.66
N THR A 15 12.88 2.81 -11.68
CA THR A 15 13.81 2.33 -12.71
C THR A 15 13.19 2.34 -14.10
N CYS A 16 11.88 2.10 -14.19
CA CYS A 16 11.15 1.97 -15.46
C CYS A 16 10.52 3.26 -15.96
N GLY A 17 10.35 4.27 -15.10
CA GLY A 17 9.55 5.42 -15.48
C GLY A 17 9.29 6.42 -14.38
N THR A 18 8.65 7.50 -14.78
CA THR A 18 8.16 8.56 -13.90
C THR A 18 6.65 8.49 -13.81
N VAL A 19 6.12 8.65 -12.60
CA VAL A 19 4.70 8.56 -12.30
C VAL A 19 4.15 9.95 -12.00
N PHE A 20 3.06 10.29 -12.69
CA PHE A 20 2.35 11.55 -12.54
C PHE A 20 0.90 11.30 -12.11
N ALA A 21 0.39 12.13 -11.20
CA ALA A 21 -1.03 12.19 -10.90
C ALA A 21 -1.73 13.14 -11.88
N ILE A 22 -2.95 12.78 -12.27
CA ILE A 22 -3.87 13.68 -12.97
C ILE A 22 -4.68 14.46 -11.90
N PRO A 23 -4.52 15.79 -11.79
CA PRO A 23 -5.22 16.59 -10.79
C PRO A 23 -6.75 16.40 -10.84
N GLY A 24 -7.38 16.26 -9.67
CA GLY A 24 -8.82 16.09 -9.56
C GLY A 24 -9.35 14.70 -9.96
N SER A 25 -8.47 13.72 -10.15
CA SER A 25 -8.85 12.34 -10.48
C SER A 25 -8.18 11.31 -9.57
N THR A 26 -8.61 10.06 -9.67
CA THR A 26 -7.99 8.88 -9.06
C THR A 26 -7.07 8.15 -10.04
N ASP A 27 -6.57 8.83 -11.07
CA ASP A 27 -5.73 8.23 -12.11
C ASP A 27 -4.27 8.70 -11.99
N ALA A 28 -3.37 7.80 -12.39
CA ALA A 28 -1.94 8.02 -12.53
C ALA A 28 -1.47 7.64 -13.94
N LEU A 29 -0.42 8.34 -14.38
CA LEU A 29 0.29 8.12 -15.63
C LEU A 29 1.72 7.69 -15.31
N LYS A 30 2.08 6.46 -15.64
CA LYS A 30 3.46 5.97 -15.57
C LYS A 30 4.06 6.08 -16.96
N VAL A 31 4.99 7.00 -17.14
CA VAL A 31 5.65 7.31 -18.40
C VAL A 31 7.01 6.61 -18.43
N ALA A 32 7.27 5.80 -19.46
CA ALA A 32 8.54 5.10 -19.62
C ALA A 32 9.73 6.07 -19.76
N LEU A 33 10.92 5.66 -19.30
CA LEU A 33 12.14 6.48 -19.46
C LEU A 33 12.65 6.49 -20.90
N ASP A 34 12.59 5.35 -21.58
CA ASP A 34 13.06 5.14 -22.95
C ASP A 34 12.35 3.95 -23.61
N ASP A 35 12.75 3.63 -24.84
CA ASP A 35 12.15 2.56 -25.64
C ASP A 35 12.36 1.16 -25.03
N ALA A 36 13.44 0.93 -24.28
CA ALA A 36 13.67 -0.34 -23.61
C ALA A 36 12.68 -0.49 -22.44
N TRP A 37 12.50 0.57 -21.67
CA TRP A 37 11.51 0.58 -20.58
C TRP A 37 10.06 0.62 -21.07
N ALA A 38 9.79 1.14 -22.27
CA ALA A 38 8.47 1.05 -22.89
C ALA A 38 8.05 -0.42 -23.12
N VAL A 39 8.99 -1.29 -23.49
CA VAL A 39 8.73 -2.74 -23.61
C VAL A 39 8.36 -3.34 -22.25
N THR A 40 9.09 -2.99 -21.20
CA THR A 40 8.79 -3.44 -19.82
C THR A 40 7.42 -2.93 -19.36
N LEU A 41 7.10 -1.67 -19.64
CA LEU A 41 5.81 -1.06 -19.29
C LEU A 41 4.64 -1.73 -20.02
N GLN A 42 4.82 -2.13 -21.28
CA GLN A 42 3.85 -2.91 -22.03
C GLN A 42 3.68 -4.34 -21.48
N ARG A 43 4.73 -4.96 -20.93
CA ARG A 43 4.62 -6.24 -20.19
C ARG A 43 3.85 -6.06 -18.89
N GLU A 44 4.19 -5.02 -18.12
CA GLU A 44 3.49 -4.66 -16.88
C GLU A 44 1.99 -4.47 -17.13
N ARG A 45 1.62 -3.76 -18.22
CA ARG A 45 0.23 -3.64 -18.67
C ARG A 45 -0.45 -5.00 -18.83
N GLY A 46 0.22 -5.96 -19.47
CA GLY A 46 -0.32 -7.30 -19.69
C GLY A 46 -0.55 -8.07 -18.39
N ILE A 47 0.43 -8.02 -17.48
CA ILE A 47 0.33 -8.63 -16.15
C ILE A 47 -0.80 -7.98 -15.35
N LEU A 48 -0.83 -6.64 -15.28
CA LEU A 48 -1.87 -5.90 -14.56
C LEU A 48 -3.27 -6.20 -15.11
N ALA A 49 -3.43 -6.26 -16.44
CA ALA A 49 -4.70 -6.62 -17.08
C ALA A 49 -5.17 -8.02 -16.68
N GLN A 50 -4.25 -8.99 -16.61
CA GLN A 50 -4.59 -10.34 -16.21
C GLN A 50 -4.91 -10.42 -14.71
N ILE A 51 -4.10 -9.79 -13.86
CA ILE A 51 -4.34 -9.71 -12.42
C ILE A 51 -5.69 -9.04 -12.13
N ASN A 52 -6.02 -7.89 -12.73
CA ASN A 52 -7.31 -7.23 -12.49
C ASN A 52 -8.52 -8.11 -12.85
N ARG A 53 -8.36 -9.15 -13.69
CA ARG A 53 -9.43 -10.11 -14.02
C ARG A 53 -9.45 -11.35 -13.13
N GLU A 54 -8.28 -11.80 -12.70
CA GLU A 54 -8.10 -13.13 -12.09
C GLU A 54 -7.83 -13.07 -10.58
N PHE A 55 -7.46 -11.89 -10.04
CA PHE A 55 -7.10 -11.76 -8.64
C PHE A 55 -8.29 -12.07 -7.74
N PRO A 56 -8.12 -12.96 -6.75
CA PRO A 56 -9.24 -13.48 -6.00
C PRO A 56 -9.69 -12.46 -4.94
N SER A 57 -11.01 -12.32 -4.80
CA SER A 57 -11.63 -11.31 -3.93
C SER A 57 -11.56 -11.64 -2.44
N ASP A 58 -11.17 -12.86 -2.06
CA ASP A 58 -10.98 -13.29 -0.67
C ASP A 58 -9.59 -12.94 -0.12
N ILE A 59 -8.68 -12.45 -0.96
CA ILE A 59 -7.43 -11.84 -0.52
C ILE A 59 -7.69 -10.35 -0.30
N ASP A 60 -7.62 -9.92 0.96
CA ASP A 60 -7.78 -8.51 1.37
C ASP A 60 -6.56 -7.68 0.95
N LEU A 61 -6.46 -7.43 -0.36
CA LEU A 61 -5.38 -6.72 -1.01
C LEU A 61 -5.92 -6.00 -2.24
N ARG A 62 -5.59 -4.72 -2.36
CA ARG A 62 -5.96 -3.93 -3.52
C ARG A 62 -4.89 -3.95 -4.59
N ILE A 63 -5.34 -3.80 -5.83
CA ILE A 63 -4.49 -3.77 -7.01
C ILE A 63 -4.96 -2.61 -7.87
N PRO A 64 -4.07 -1.71 -8.29
CA PRO A 64 -4.45 -0.62 -9.17
C PRO A 64 -5.21 -1.13 -10.40
N LEU A 65 -6.34 -0.52 -10.72
CA LEU A 65 -7.04 -0.83 -11.98
C LEU A 65 -6.24 -0.33 -13.18
N LEU A 66 -6.03 -1.20 -14.16
CA LEU A 66 -5.60 -0.79 -15.49
C LEU A 66 -6.69 0.08 -16.15
N LYS A 67 -6.31 1.27 -16.62
CA LYS A 67 -7.23 2.19 -17.31
C LYS A 67 -6.94 2.30 -18.80
N GLY A 68 -5.68 2.22 -19.20
CA GLY A 68 -5.31 2.37 -20.59
C GLY A 68 -3.81 2.36 -20.84
N TYR A 69 -3.46 2.52 -22.12
CA TYR A 69 -2.09 2.62 -22.57
C TYR A 69 -2.01 3.58 -23.74
N ILE A 70 -1.05 4.50 -23.71
CA ILE A 70 -0.88 5.55 -24.70
C ILE A 70 0.50 5.40 -25.31
N ASN A 71 0.57 5.14 -26.60
CA ASN A 71 1.85 5.05 -27.30
C ASN A 71 2.46 6.44 -27.52
N LYS A 72 3.79 6.54 -27.58
CA LYS A 72 4.52 7.79 -27.85
C LYS A 72 4.09 8.48 -29.15
N HIS A 73 3.54 7.76 -30.12
CA HIS A 73 3.04 8.31 -31.39
C HIS A 73 1.55 8.69 -31.39
N ASP A 74 0.83 8.46 -30.29
CA ASP A 74 -0.60 8.77 -30.19
C ASP A 74 -0.88 10.28 -30.28
N SER A 75 -2.00 10.64 -30.90
CA SER A 75 -2.52 12.02 -30.99
C SER A 75 -2.77 12.66 -29.62
N TRP A 76 -2.98 11.87 -28.57
CA TRP A 76 -3.06 12.31 -27.17
C TRP A 76 -1.92 13.25 -26.80
N TRP A 77 -0.69 12.97 -27.25
CA TRP A 77 0.47 13.81 -26.98
C TRP A 77 0.33 15.25 -27.48
N ASN A 78 -0.42 15.48 -28.55
CA ASN A 78 -0.58 16.83 -29.12
C ASN A 78 -1.23 17.79 -28.12
N ARG A 79 -2.12 17.30 -27.25
CA ARG A 79 -2.77 18.10 -26.21
C ARG A 79 -2.07 18.04 -24.86
N HIS A 80 -1.47 16.90 -24.53
CA HIS A 80 -1.00 16.61 -23.17
C HIS A 80 0.50 16.85 -22.95
N HIS A 81 1.30 17.03 -24.01
CA HIS A 81 2.75 17.26 -23.87
C HIS A 81 3.11 18.50 -23.05
N THR A 82 2.26 19.55 -23.06
CA THR A 82 2.49 20.77 -22.28
C THR A 82 2.20 20.60 -20.78
N TRP A 83 1.54 19.50 -20.39
CA TRP A 83 1.22 19.19 -18.99
C TRP A 83 2.27 18.29 -18.33
N LEU A 84 3.24 17.80 -19.12
CA LEU A 84 4.38 17.02 -18.69
C LEU A 84 5.67 17.85 -18.83
N PRO A 85 6.77 17.44 -18.16
CA PRO A 85 8.07 18.07 -18.35
C PRO A 85 8.48 18.14 -19.84
N PRO A 86 9.08 19.25 -20.30
CA PRO A 86 9.55 19.37 -21.67
C PRO A 86 10.48 18.23 -22.08
N GLY A 87 10.30 17.72 -23.30
CA GLY A 87 11.09 16.61 -23.84
C GLY A 87 10.65 15.21 -23.39
N LEU A 88 9.73 15.11 -22.43
CA LEU A 88 9.19 13.82 -22.01
C LEU A 88 8.07 13.38 -22.98
N ARG A 89 8.41 12.49 -23.92
CA ARG A 89 7.45 11.85 -24.84
C ARG A 89 7.83 10.38 -25.03
N GLN A 90 7.11 9.51 -24.35
CA GLN A 90 7.34 8.06 -24.33
C GLN A 90 6.01 7.30 -24.17
N ASP A 91 6.04 5.98 -24.14
CA ASP A 91 4.83 5.20 -23.89
C ASP A 91 4.35 5.40 -22.43
N VAL A 92 3.04 5.39 -22.24
CA VAL A 92 2.38 5.69 -20.96
C VAL A 92 1.42 4.58 -20.58
N LEU A 93 1.56 4.06 -19.37
CA LEU A 93 0.57 3.22 -18.72
C LEU A 93 -0.34 4.11 -17.88
N GLN A 94 -1.64 4.10 -18.19
CA GLN A 94 -2.65 4.76 -17.36
C GLN A 94 -3.25 3.73 -16.41
N MET A 95 -3.23 4.04 -15.13
CA MET A 95 -3.66 3.15 -14.06
C MET A 95 -4.31 3.95 -12.94
N GLU A 96 -5.02 3.25 -12.06
CA GLU A 96 -5.48 3.83 -10.80
C GLU A 96 -4.30 4.32 -9.95
N ARG A 97 -4.48 5.51 -9.39
CA ARG A 97 -3.59 6.09 -8.41
C ARG A 97 -3.94 5.56 -7.02
N ILE A 98 -2.93 5.08 -6.30
CA ILE A 98 -3.03 4.85 -4.86
C ILE A 98 -2.94 6.20 -4.16
N MET A 99 -3.95 6.53 -3.37
CA MET A 99 -3.98 7.80 -2.66
C MET A 99 -2.99 7.76 -1.48
N PRO A 100 -2.33 8.88 -1.16
CA PRO A 100 -1.37 8.89 -0.06
C PRO A 100 -2.03 8.63 1.28
N LEU A 101 -1.26 8.12 2.24
CA LEU A 101 -1.71 7.90 3.61
C LEU A 101 -2.32 9.17 4.23
N PRO A 102 -3.30 9.07 5.14
CA PRO A 102 -3.95 10.23 5.74
C PRO A 102 -2.97 11.14 6.48
N GLU A 103 -3.26 12.43 6.54
CA GLU A 103 -2.41 13.41 7.24
C GLU A 103 -2.08 13.01 8.69
N PRO A 104 -3.02 12.52 9.52
CA PRO A 104 -2.71 12.11 10.88
C PRO A 104 -1.67 10.98 10.96
N VAL A 105 -1.66 10.08 9.98
CA VAL A 105 -0.68 8.98 9.86
C VAL A 105 0.67 9.53 9.40
N ARG A 106 0.68 10.41 8.40
CA ARG A 106 1.92 11.05 7.93
C ARG A 106 2.60 11.84 9.04
N GLU A 107 1.85 12.64 9.79
CA GLU A 107 2.37 13.39 10.94
C GLU A 107 2.91 12.48 12.04
N LEU A 108 2.24 11.35 12.32
CA LEU A 108 2.73 10.35 13.26
C LEU A 108 4.07 9.74 12.81
N LEU A 109 4.21 9.40 11.53
CA LEU A 109 5.46 8.87 10.98
C LEU A 109 6.59 9.90 11.03
N ILE A 110 6.30 11.17 10.74
CA ILE A 110 7.26 12.27 10.91
C ILE A 110 7.66 12.39 12.38
N GLU A 111 6.70 12.40 13.30
CA GLU A 111 6.97 12.62 14.71
C GLU A 111 7.83 11.50 15.32
N LYS A 112 7.52 10.23 15.03
CA LYS A 112 8.26 9.08 15.58
C LYS A 112 9.60 8.84 14.88
N TYR A 113 9.71 9.10 13.57
CA TYR A 113 10.82 8.57 12.76
C TYR A 113 11.63 9.60 11.99
N CYS A 114 11.17 10.85 11.89
CA CYS A 114 11.95 11.92 11.29
C CYS A 114 12.94 12.47 12.32
N PRO A 115 14.23 12.62 11.97
CA PRO A 115 15.20 13.26 12.87
C PRO A 115 14.78 14.68 13.24
N GLU A 116 14.94 15.05 14.51
CA GLU A 116 14.40 16.28 15.09
C GLU A 116 14.73 17.53 14.28
N LEU A 117 15.98 17.65 13.84
CA LEU A 117 16.50 18.78 13.06
C LEU A 117 15.78 19.02 11.72
N VAL A 118 15.14 17.99 11.16
CA VAL A 118 14.49 18.06 9.83
C VAL A 118 12.99 17.83 9.87
N LYS A 119 12.37 17.66 11.06
CA LYS A 119 10.92 17.49 11.21
C LYS A 119 10.13 18.65 10.60
N GLY A 120 10.51 19.90 10.90
CA GLY A 120 9.84 21.09 10.38
C GLY A 120 9.87 21.15 8.84
N ALA A 121 11.03 20.88 8.25
CA ALA A 121 11.18 20.83 6.79
C ALA A 121 10.38 19.66 6.18
N ALA A 122 10.36 18.50 6.84
CA ALA A 122 9.61 17.33 6.37
C ALA A 122 8.11 17.59 6.32
N ARG A 123 7.53 18.30 7.29
CA ARG A 123 6.10 18.67 7.30
C ARG A 123 5.73 19.61 6.16
N GLN A 124 6.63 20.53 5.82
CA GLN A 124 6.39 21.54 4.79
C GLN A 124 6.67 21.02 3.36
N ALA A 125 7.49 19.99 3.21
CA ALA A 125 7.89 19.46 1.91
C ALA A 125 6.67 18.89 1.14
N PRO A 126 6.28 19.47 -0.02
CA PRO A 126 5.14 18.99 -0.79
C PRO A 126 5.28 17.52 -1.23
N ALA A 127 6.51 17.06 -1.47
CA ALA A 127 6.81 15.68 -1.83
C ALA A 127 6.35 14.67 -0.76
N ASN A 128 6.35 15.06 0.52
CA ASN A 128 5.95 14.19 1.62
C ASN A 128 4.42 14.02 1.74
N ARG A 129 3.64 14.83 1.03
CA ARG A 129 2.18 14.65 0.93
C ARG A 129 1.81 13.42 0.11
N GLU A 130 2.71 12.95 -0.76
CA GLU A 130 2.55 11.76 -1.61
C GLU A 130 3.06 10.49 -0.93
N CYS A 131 2.83 10.35 0.38
CA CYS A 131 3.37 9.25 1.18
C CYS A 131 2.62 7.95 0.94
N LEU A 132 3.34 6.93 0.46
CA LEU A 132 2.95 5.52 0.55
C LEU A 132 3.97 4.81 1.46
N ALA A 133 3.49 3.98 2.36
CA ALA A 133 4.38 3.22 3.27
C ALA A 133 4.57 1.80 2.75
N ARG A 134 5.78 1.48 2.28
CA ARG A 134 6.12 0.12 1.82
C ARG A 134 6.32 -0.81 3.01
N VAL A 135 5.55 -1.88 3.05
CA VAL A 135 5.51 -2.84 4.15
C VAL A 135 6.64 -3.85 4.00
N TYR A 136 7.47 -3.98 5.04
CA TYR A 136 8.57 -4.94 5.10
C TYR A 136 8.47 -5.83 6.34
N VAL A 137 7.65 -6.88 6.26
CA VAL A 137 7.45 -7.84 7.37
C VAL A 137 8.66 -8.72 7.67
N GLY A 138 9.57 -8.89 6.71
CA GLY A 138 10.80 -9.69 6.85
C GLY A 138 12.05 -8.89 7.23
N ARG A 139 11.92 -7.57 7.42
CA ARG A 139 13.06 -6.67 7.67
C ARG A 139 12.88 -5.95 8.99
N ARG A 140 13.93 -5.94 9.81
CA ARG A 140 14.08 -5.03 10.95
C ARG A 140 15.11 -3.95 10.60
N ARG A 141 14.90 -2.73 11.07
CA ARG A 141 15.88 -1.66 10.88
C ARG A 141 17.17 -2.02 11.61
N VAL A 142 18.31 -1.71 10.98
CA VAL A 142 19.61 -1.72 11.64
C VAL A 142 19.81 -0.35 12.29
N PRO A 143 20.16 -0.28 13.59
CA PRO A 143 20.45 0.99 14.24
C PRO A 143 21.50 1.77 13.45
N ARG A 144 21.15 3.00 13.04
CA ARG A 144 22.12 3.85 12.35
C ARG A 144 23.05 4.48 13.38
N LEU A 145 24.36 4.36 13.15
CA LEU A 145 25.39 5.04 13.97
C LEU A 145 25.28 6.57 13.89
N ARG A 146 24.64 7.11 12.85
CA ARG A 146 24.40 8.55 12.68
C ARG A 146 22.96 8.81 12.20
N PRO A 147 22.26 9.80 12.77
CA PRO A 147 20.96 10.21 12.27
C PRO A 147 21.05 10.64 10.80
N SER A 148 20.07 10.21 10.01
CA SER A 148 19.93 10.68 8.62
C SER A 148 19.80 12.20 8.61
N ARG A 149 20.42 12.89 7.65
CA ARG A 149 20.10 14.31 7.38
C ARG A 149 18.93 14.48 6.41
N MET A 150 18.41 13.37 5.89
CA MET A 150 17.34 13.33 4.92
C MET A 150 16.19 12.47 5.42
N PHE A 151 14.97 12.96 5.25
CA PHE A 151 13.75 12.22 5.50
C PHE A 151 12.82 12.43 4.30
N ASN A 152 12.41 11.33 3.68
CA ASN A 152 11.51 11.34 2.54
C ASN A 152 10.38 10.34 2.80
N MET A 153 9.15 10.78 2.60
CA MET A 153 7.98 9.93 2.75
C MET A 153 7.55 9.27 1.44
N ARG A 154 8.12 9.68 0.30
CA ARG A 154 8.07 8.88 -0.92
C ARG A 154 8.92 7.63 -0.73
N ASN A 155 8.33 6.46 -0.96
CA ASN A 155 8.94 5.15 -0.70
C ASN A 155 9.35 4.94 0.77
N TYR A 156 8.51 5.41 1.71
CA TYR A 156 8.77 5.22 3.13
C TYR A 156 8.75 3.73 3.49
N GLY A 157 9.86 3.18 3.98
CA GLY A 157 9.92 1.78 4.42
C GLY A 157 9.36 1.61 5.82
N LEU A 158 8.25 0.89 5.96
CA LEU A 158 7.66 0.47 7.23
C LEU A 158 8.14 -0.95 7.56
N CYS A 159 9.18 -1.04 8.39
CA CYS A 159 9.78 -2.31 8.82
C CYS A 159 9.01 -2.96 9.98
N LEU A 160 9.24 -4.26 10.19
CA LEU A 160 8.59 -5.05 11.23
C LEU A 160 8.69 -4.42 12.63
N ASP A 161 9.88 -3.93 13.01
CA ASP A 161 10.10 -3.28 14.30
C ASP A 161 9.30 -1.98 14.45
N GLN A 162 9.07 -1.26 13.36
CA GLN A 162 8.25 -0.04 13.38
C GLN A 162 6.77 -0.37 13.54
N MET A 163 6.30 -1.46 12.93
CA MET A 163 4.92 -1.92 13.11
C MET A 163 4.67 -2.25 14.58
N GLU A 164 5.61 -2.97 15.23
CA GLU A 164 5.56 -3.26 16.66
C GLU A 164 5.57 -1.98 17.52
N GLU A 165 6.45 -1.02 17.23
CA GLU A 165 6.53 0.28 17.91
C GLU A 165 5.27 1.16 17.73
N LEU A 166 4.53 0.95 16.64
CA LEU A 166 3.28 1.64 16.34
C LEU A 166 2.06 0.88 16.87
N GLY A 167 2.23 -0.31 17.44
CA GLY A 167 1.14 -1.19 17.87
C GLY A 167 0.32 -1.77 16.71
N ILE A 168 0.91 -1.87 15.52
CA ILE A 168 0.31 -2.50 14.34
C ILE A 168 0.64 -4.00 14.36
N ASP A 169 -0.38 -4.85 14.34
CA ASP A 169 -0.19 -6.30 14.20
C ASP A 169 0.35 -6.63 12.79
N PRO A 170 1.55 -7.22 12.66
CA PRO A 170 2.11 -7.58 11.35
C PRO A 170 1.45 -8.81 10.72
N MET A 171 0.79 -9.68 11.50
CA MET A 171 0.32 -10.98 11.02
C MET A 171 -0.68 -10.91 9.86
N PRO A 172 -1.70 -10.01 9.87
CA PRO A 172 -2.59 -9.85 8.73
C PRO A 172 -1.85 -9.52 7.43
N PHE A 173 -0.84 -8.64 7.48
CA PHE A 173 -0.02 -8.30 6.31
C PHE A 173 0.79 -9.49 5.83
N VAL A 174 1.40 -10.26 6.74
CA VAL A 174 2.14 -11.48 6.38
C VAL A 174 1.25 -12.48 5.64
N VAL A 175 0.06 -12.75 6.18
CA VAL A 175 -0.89 -13.70 5.58
C VAL A 175 -1.34 -13.23 4.20
N THR A 176 -1.73 -11.96 4.07
CA THR A 176 -2.17 -11.38 2.79
C THR A 176 -1.04 -11.39 1.75
N MET A 177 0.17 -10.97 2.12
CA MET A 177 1.35 -10.99 1.23
C MET A 177 1.70 -12.42 0.80
N ALA A 178 1.60 -13.40 1.69
CA ALA A 178 1.85 -14.80 1.36
C ALA A 178 0.80 -15.36 0.39
N LYS A 179 -0.49 -15.07 0.61
CA LYS A 179 -1.56 -15.46 -0.33
C LYS A 179 -1.37 -14.81 -1.70
N ALA A 180 -1.03 -13.52 -1.74
CA ALA A 180 -0.83 -12.79 -2.97
C ALA A 180 0.38 -13.31 -3.77
N THR A 181 1.50 -13.57 -3.11
CA THR A 181 2.69 -14.14 -3.78
C THR A 181 2.45 -15.58 -4.24
N ALA A 182 1.70 -16.38 -3.48
CA ALA A 182 1.25 -17.70 -3.93
C ALA A 182 0.36 -17.61 -5.18
N PHE A 183 -0.58 -16.66 -5.22
CA PHE A 183 -1.39 -16.39 -6.42
C PHE A 183 -0.50 -16.03 -7.62
N MET A 184 0.45 -15.11 -7.44
CA MET A 184 1.39 -14.72 -8.50
C MET A 184 2.19 -15.93 -9.01
N HIS A 185 2.68 -16.78 -8.12
CA HIS A 185 3.42 -17.97 -8.50
C HIS A 185 2.56 -18.99 -9.26
N TRP A 186 1.47 -19.45 -8.66
CA TRP A 186 0.69 -20.58 -9.16
C TRP A 186 -0.25 -20.21 -10.30
N ARG A 187 -0.86 -19.01 -10.26
CA ARG A 187 -1.87 -18.60 -11.24
C ARG A 187 -1.29 -17.77 -12.38
N MET A 188 -0.31 -16.93 -12.07
CA MET A 188 0.30 -16.01 -13.04
C MET A 188 1.62 -16.52 -13.61
N ASN A 189 2.14 -17.65 -13.11
CA ASN A 189 3.45 -18.21 -13.48
C ASN A 189 4.58 -17.15 -13.38
N SER A 190 4.50 -16.35 -12.31
CA SER A 190 5.37 -15.22 -12.03
C SER A 190 6.19 -15.51 -10.78
N ASP A 191 7.46 -15.11 -10.76
CA ASP A 191 8.31 -15.25 -9.57
C ASP A 191 8.08 -14.14 -8.52
N ALA A 192 7.13 -13.22 -8.79
CA ALA A 192 6.82 -12.05 -7.98
C ALA A 192 8.03 -11.14 -7.67
N ARG A 193 9.13 -11.23 -8.43
CA ARG A 193 10.26 -10.29 -8.32
C ARG A 193 9.80 -8.87 -8.55
N ASP A 194 10.35 -7.97 -7.74
CA ASP A 194 10.11 -6.53 -7.71
C ASP A 194 8.67 -6.10 -7.41
N ILE A 195 7.77 -7.03 -7.07
CA ILE A 195 6.44 -6.66 -6.55
C ILE A 195 6.59 -5.98 -5.20
N GLU A 196 5.87 -4.88 -5.04
CA GLU A 196 5.88 -4.06 -3.84
C GLU A 196 4.53 -4.07 -3.15
N PHE A 197 4.56 -4.14 -1.82
CA PHE A 197 3.37 -4.02 -0.98
C PHE A 197 3.40 -2.71 -0.22
N VAL A 198 2.35 -1.91 -0.35
CA VAL A 198 2.31 -0.56 0.24
C VAL A 198 0.99 -0.28 0.94
N LEU A 199 1.04 0.52 2.00
CA LEU A 199 -0.13 1.14 2.61
C LEU A 199 -0.40 2.49 1.94
N GLY A 200 -1.65 2.67 1.54
CA GLY A 200 -2.18 3.91 0.99
C GLY A 200 -3.69 3.95 1.16
N CYS A 201 -4.31 5.08 0.82
CA CYS A 201 -5.75 5.24 0.93
C CYS A 201 -6.51 4.67 -0.26
N SER A 202 -7.72 4.15 0.01
CA SER A 202 -8.77 3.91 -0.99
C SER A 202 -9.14 5.20 -1.72
N ARG A 203 -9.91 5.03 -2.79
CA ARG A 203 -10.75 6.10 -3.34
C ARG A 203 -11.60 6.72 -2.23
N VAL A 204 -11.60 8.05 -2.16
CA VAL A 204 -12.63 8.78 -1.41
C VAL A 204 -13.96 8.44 -2.08
N GLY A 205 -14.89 7.81 -1.35
CA GLY A 205 -16.23 7.44 -1.84
C GLY A 205 -16.53 5.94 -1.97
N GLU A 206 -15.57 5.03 -1.76
CA GLU A 206 -15.83 3.57 -1.79
C GLU A 206 -16.71 3.05 -0.63
N TRP A 207 -17.11 3.93 0.29
CA TRP A 207 -17.94 3.60 1.45
C TRP A 207 -19.41 3.97 1.30
N ASP A 208 -19.80 4.71 0.26
CA ASP A 208 -21.21 5.05 0.00
C ASP A 208 -21.97 3.93 -0.76
N GLU A 209 -21.26 2.96 -1.37
CA GLU A 209 -21.87 1.83 -2.10
C GLU A 209 -21.81 0.47 -1.36
N ILE A 210 -21.05 0.38 -0.25
CA ILE A 210 -20.99 -0.83 0.61
C ILE A 210 -21.89 -0.71 1.85
N SER A 211 -22.44 0.48 2.11
CA SER A 211 -23.40 0.73 3.19
C SER A 211 -24.84 0.43 2.76
N ASP A 212 -25.20 -0.86 2.71
CA ASP A 212 -26.54 -1.33 3.17
C ASP A 212 -26.76 -2.84 2.98
N ALA A 213 -25.95 -3.55 2.19
CA ALA A 213 -26.18 -4.97 1.92
C ALA A 213 -25.22 -5.96 2.62
N GLY A 214 -24.18 -5.50 3.33
CA GLY A 214 -23.13 -6.39 3.86
C GLY A 214 -22.67 -6.17 5.30
N LEU A 215 -23.22 -5.17 6.01
CA LEU A 215 -22.75 -4.76 7.34
C LEU A 215 -23.29 -5.59 8.50
N ALA A 216 -24.23 -6.52 8.26
CA ALA A 216 -24.77 -7.40 9.30
C ALA A 216 -23.94 -8.67 9.55
N ASP A 217 -22.98 -9.03 8.67
CA ASP A 217 -22.28 -10.34 8.73
C ASP A 217 -20.75 -10.24 8.82
N ARG A 218 -20.20 -9.03 9.00
CA ARG A 218 -18.73 -8.81 9.12
C ARG A 218 -18.27 -8.21 10.44
N SER A 219 -19.19 -8.05 11.39
CA SER A 219 -18.87 -7.62 12.76
C SER A 219 -18.86 -8.83 13.70
N SER A 220 -17.77 -9.61 13.65
CA SER A 220 -17.26 -10.40 14.79
C SER A 220 -16.08 -11.25 14.34
N THR A 221 -14.86 -10.80 14.62
CA THR A 221 -13.72 -11.69 14.96
C THR A 221 -12.55 -10.84 15.47
N LEU A 222 -12.83 -9.97 16.44
CA LEU A 222 -11.86 -9.47 17.41
C LEU A 222 -12.48 -9.51 18.81
N SER A 223 -12.96 -10.70 19.17
CA SER A 223 -13.18 -11.12 20.55
C SER A 223 -13.26 -12.64 20.52
N GLY A 224 -12.26 -13.32 21.08
CA GLY A 224 -12.36 -14.74 21.28
C GLY A 224 -13.51 -15.02 22.23
N GLU A 225 -14.53 -15.73 21.75
CA GLU A 225 -15.55 -16.31 22.60
C GLU A 225 -15.33 -17.82 22.73
N ASP A 226 -15.30 -18.22 23.99
CA ASP A 226 -15.21 -19.57 24.50
C ASP A 226 -16.36 -20.44 23.95
N VAL A 227 -15.99 -21.58 23.37
CA VAL A 227 -16.92 -22.68 23.12
C VAL A 227 -17.32 -23.26 24.48
N SER A 228 -18.49 -22.84 24.98
CA SER A 228 -19.16 -23.43 26.13
C SER A 228 -19.95 -24.67 25.69
N LEU A 229 -19.32 -25.83 25.78
CA LEU A 229 -20.01 -27.12 25.78
C LEU A 229 -20.27 -27.53 27.24
N LYS A 230 -21.54 -27.61 27.63
CA LYS A 230 -21.94 -28.23 28.91
C LYS A 230 -21.87 -29.77 28.82
N PRO A 231 -21.62 -30.45 29.95
CA PRO A 231 -21.17 -31.84 29.98
C PRO A 231 -22.31 -32.85 30.18
N THR A 232 -22.11 -34.08 29.72
CA THR A 232 -22.73 -35.28 30.29
C THR A 232 -21.65 -36.27 30.73
N GLY A 233 -21.58 -36.45 32.05
CA GLY A 233 -21.14 -37.62 32.81
C GLY A 233 -19.93 -38.47 32.36
N SER A 234 -18.86 -38.47 33.15
CA SER A 234 -18.47 -39.60 34.04
C SER A 234 -16.95 -39.69 34.29
N SER A 235 -16.61 -39.85 35.57
CA SER A 235 -15.42 -40.48 36.18
C SER A 235 -14.00 -39.89 35.94
N ALA A 236 -13.42 -39.45 37.07
CA ALA A 236 -12.01 -39.16 37.34
C ALA A 236 -11.13 -40.46 37.30
N PRO A 237 -9.76 -40.43 37.36
CA PRO A 237 -8.98 -39.66 38.34
C PRO A 237 -7.68 -38.96 37.88
N ALA A 238 -7.33 -37.95 38.69
CA ALA A 238 -6.01 -37.48 39.16
C ALA A 238 -4.78 -37.57 38.25
N GLY A 239 -4.23 -36.40 37.91
CA GLY A 239 -2.86 -36.24 37.42
C GLY A 239 -2.45 -34.76 37.48
N THR A 240 -1.56 -34.45 38.40
CA THR A 240 -0.84 -33.18 38.58
C THR A 240 -0.17 -32.74 37.28
N ASP A 241 -0.29 -31.46 36.87
CA ASP A 241 0.88 -30.57 36.82
C ASP A 241 0.49 -29.11 36.56
N SER A 242 1.20 -28.23 37.26
CA SER A 242 1.15 -26.79 37.17
C SER A 242 1.87 -26.29 35.92
N ALA A 243 1.18 -25.55 35.05
CA ALA A 243 1.83 -24.69 34.07
C ALA A 243 1.03 -23.39 33.90
N SER A 244 1.55 -22.37 34.58
CA SER A 244 1.23 -20.96 34.52
C SER A 244 0.91 -20.48 33.09
N ARG A 245 -0.38 -20.30 32.76
CA ARG A 245 -0.78 -19.45 31.63
C ARG A 245 -0.38 -18.01 31.96
N ARG A 246 0.78 -17.58 31.48
CA ARG A 246 1.10 -16.15 31.36
C ARG A 246 0.01 -15.51 30.49
N ARG A 247 -0.94 -14.83 31.12
CA ARG A 247 -1.73 -13.79 30.45
C ARG A 247 -0.73 -12.81 29.84
N MET A 248 -0.67 -12.75 28.52
CA MET A 248 -0.09 -11.60 27.83
C MET A 248 -0.89 -10.38 28.31
N PRO A 249 -0.26 -9.35 28.87
CA PRO A 249 -0.98 -8.14 29.23
C PRO A 249 -1.56 -7.54 27.96
N ALA A 250 -2.81 -7.09 28.02
CA ALA A 250 -3.41 -6.27 26.97
C ALA A 250 -2.50 -5.07 26.74
N LEU A 251 -1.66 -5.14 25.71
CA LEU A 251 -0.81 -4.06 25.26
C LEU A 251 -1.78 -2.95 24.84
N PHE A 252 -1.80 -1.93 25.68
CA PHE A 252 -2.45 -0.64 25.52
C PHE A 252 -2.70 -0.31 24.06
N SER A 253 -3.94 0.06 23.72
CA SER A 253 -4.28 0.65 22.42
C SER A 253 -3.47 1.94 22.28
N ASP A 254 -2.26 1.87 21.72
CA ASP A 254 -1.43 3.03 21.41
C ASP A 254 -2.29 3.97 20.55
N PRO A 255 -2.48 5.24 20.93
CA PRO A 255 -3.15 6.22 20.08
C PRO A 255 -2.59 6.25 18.65
N ALA A 256 -1.32 5.85 18.47
CA ALA A 256 -0.68 5.66 17.17
C ALA A 256 -1.34 4.53 16.35
N ALA A 257 -1.63 3.37 16.97
CA ALA A 257 -2.24 2.22 16.31
C ALA A 257 -3.62 2.57 15.74
N ARG A 258 -4.40 3.38 16.46
CA ARG A 258 -5.73 3.82 16.01
C ARG A 258 -5.69 4.61 14.70
N LYS A 259 -4.59 5.33 14.42
CA LYS A 259 -4.46 6.08 13.17
C LYS A 259 -4.27 5.16 11.96
N PHE A 260 -3.65 4.00 12.15
CA PHE A 260 -3.48 2.98 11.09
C PHE A 260 -4.70 2.07 10.93
N GLN A 261 -5.65 2.12 11.87
CA GLN A 261 -6.95 1.45 11.78
C GLN A 261 -8.00 2.28 11.03
N ASP A 262 -7.60 3.42 10.45
CA ASP A 262 -8.48 4.20 9.58
C ASP A 262 -8.95 3.31 8.42
N PRO A 263 -10.27 3.11 8.26
CA PRO A 263 -10.82 2.21 7.24
C PRO A 263 -10.48 2.64 5.81
N SER A 264 -10.09 3.91 5.61
CA SER A 264 -9.60 4.36 4.31
C SER A 264 -8.24 3.76 3.94
N ILE A 265 -7.46 3.25 4.88
CA ILE A 265 -6.14 2.66 4.61
C ILE A 265 -6.30 1.22 4.18
N ALA A 266 -5.67 0.85 3.08
CA ALA A 266 -5.59 -0.53 2.61
C ALA A 266 -4.17 -0.92 2.23
N LEU A 267 -3.93 -2.23 2.19
CA LEU A 267 -2.74 -2.81 1.58
C LEU A 267 -2.94 -2.89 0.06
N TRP A 268 -1.93 -2.44 -0.67
CA TRP A 268 -1.90 -2.47 -2.13
C TRP A 268 -0.71 -3.28 -2.63
N MET A 269 -0.87 -3.93 -3.78
CA MET A 269 0.20 -4.59 -4.52
C MET A 269 0.45 -3.87 -5.84
N LEU A 270 1.69 -3.49 -6.11
CA LEU A 270 2.10 -2.75 -7.30
C LEU A 270 3.50 -3.16 -7.80
N ASP A 271 3.92 -2.52 -8.89
CA ASP A 271 5.22 -2.67 -9.55
C ASP A 271 5.43 -4.04 -10.21
N PHE A 272 4.55 -4.37 -11.15
CA PHE A 272 4.60 -5.64 -11.89
C PHE A 272 5.64 -5.63 -13.03
N ASN A 273 6.75 -4.90 -12.84
CA ASN A 273 7.83 -4.71 -13.84
C ASN A 273 8.75 -5.92 -13.95
N GLN A 274 8.20 -7.12 -14.08
CA GLN A 274 9.00 -8.33 -14.14
C GLN A 274 9.90 -8.30 -15.39
N VAL A 275 11.22 -8.39 -15.14
CA VAL A 275 12.28 -8.42 -16.17
C VAL A 275 12.39 -9.82 -16.77
#